data_AF-A0A2E5HD24-F1
#
_entry.id   AF-A0A2E5HD24-F1
#
_cell.length_a   1.000
_cell.length_b   1.000
_cell.length_c   1.000
_cell.angle_alpha   90.00
_cell.angle_beta   90.00
_cell.angle_gamma   90.00
#
_symmetry.space_group_name_H-M   'P 1'
#
loop_
_entity.id
_entity.type
_entity.pdbx_description
1 polymer ?
#
loop_
_entity_poly.entity_id
_entity_poly.type
_entity_poly.pdbx_seq_one_letter_code
_entity_poly.pdbx_strand_id
1 'polypeptide(L)' 'MKIVKWFSTGLVLTGILLTNLNIYPINLLFHGLGVLGWTYSGFKMKDKAILTNFGLQIPLFVIGIIALFYTNQ' A
#
# COMPACT_ATOMS: atom_id res chain seq x y z
N MET A 1 6.13 0.69 17.58
CA MET A 1 5.14 1.28 16.66
C MET A 1 5.74 2.35 15.76
N LYS A 2 6.52 3.30 16.31
CA LYS A 2 7.08 4.44 15.56
C LYS A 2 7.85 4.01 14.29
N ILE A 3 8.75 3.03 14.42
CA ILE A 3 9.55 2.50 13.28
C ILE A 3 8.65 1.94 12.17
N VAL A 4 7.66 1.10 12.52
CA VAL A 4 6.72 0.52 11.55
C VAL A 4 5.95 1.60 10.79
N LYS A 5 5.47 2.64 11.49
CA LYS A 5 4.75 3.76 10.84
C LYS A 5 5.63 4.51 9.85
N TRP A 6 6.85 4.85 10.24
CA TRP A 6 7.77 5.60 9.39
C TRP A 6 8.28 4.78 8.20
N PHE A 7 8.61 3.50 8.42
CA PHE A 7 8.97 2.59 7.33
C PHE A 7 7.81 2.42 6.34
N SER A 8 6.60 2.17 6.85
CA SER A 8 5.38 2.10 6.02
C SER A 8 5.14 3.40 5.24
N THR A 9 5.39 4.55 5.86
CA THR A 9 5.28 5.86 5.20
C THR A 9 6.27 6.00 4.06
N GLY A 10 7.53 5.62 4.27
CA GLY A 10 8.54 5.63 3.21
C GLY A 10 8.15 4.75 2.02
N LEU A 11 7.61 3.56 2.29
CA LEU A 11 7.10 2.65 1.25
C LEU A 11 5.91 3.24 0.48
N VAL A 12 4.91 3.80 1.19
CA VAL A 12 3.75 4.46 0.55
C VAL A 12 4.20 5.63 -0.33
N LEU A 13 5.07 6.51 0.18
CA LEU A 13 5.57 7.66 -0.58
C LEU A 13 6.40 7.23 -1.80
N THR A 14 7.19 6.16 -1.67
CA THR A 14 7.91 5.57 -2.81
C THR A 14 6.94 5.03 -3.85
N GLY A 15 5.90 4.32 -3.41
CA GLY A 15 4.82 3.85 -4.29
C GLY A 15 4.13 4.99 -5.03
N ILE A 16 3.78 6.07 -4.33
CA ILE A 16 3.17 7.28 -4.92
C ILE A 16 4.11 7.94 -5.94
N LEU A 17 5.40 8.05 -5.64
CA LEU A 17 6.39 8.58 -6.58
C LEU A 17 6.44 7.73 -7.86
N LEU A 18 6.56 6.41 -7.71
CA LEU A 18 6.61 5.48 -8.84
C LEU A 18 5.32 5.51 -9.67
N THR A 19 4.15 5.70 -9.06
CA THR A 19 2.88 5.95 -9.75
C THR A 19 2.94 7.22 -10.59
N ASN A 20 3.45 8.34 -10.05
CA ASN A 20 3.58 9.60 -10.79
C ASN A 20 4.60 9.50 -11.95
N LEU A 21 5.58 8.62 -11.84
CA LEU A 21 6.55 8.33 -12.91
C LEU A 21 6.05 7.25 -13.89
N ASN A 22 4.82 6.75 -13.74
CA ASN A 22 4.25 5.66 -14.55
C ASN A 22 5.09 4.36 -14.57
N ILE A 23 5.81 4.06 -13.48
CA ILE A 23 6.66 2.86 -13.39
C ILE A 23 5.85 1.70 -12.79
N TYR A 24 5.33 0.85 -13.67
CA TYR A 24 4.59 -0.38 -13.33
C TYR A 24 5.46 -1.63 -13.56
N PRO A 25 5.29 -2.72 -12.79
CA PRO A 25 4.36 -2.90 -11.67
C PRO A 25 4.92 -2.54 -10.29
N ILE A 26 6.17 -2.05 -10.24
CA ILE A 26 6.91 -1.86 -8.99
C ILE A 26 6.24 -0.84 -8.06
N ASN A 27 5.52 0.15 -8.59
CA ASN A 27 4.68 1.06 -7.81
C ASN A 27 3.65 0.34 -6.92
N LEU A 28 2.93 -0.67 -7.46
CA LEU A 28 1.95 -1.46 -6.71
C LEU A 28 2.61 -2.22 -5.56
N LEU A 29 3.81 -2.76 -5.77
CA LEU A 29 4.53 -3.51 -4.74
C LEU A 29 4.94 -2.61 -3.57
N PHE A 30 5.59 -1.47 -3.85
CA PHE A 30 6.02 -0.54 -2.80
C PHE A 30 4.83 0.06 -2.07
N HIS A 31 3.80 0.52 -2.80
CA HIS A 31 2.61 1.08 -2.18
C HIS A 31 1.88 0.03 -1.34
N GLY A 32 1.65 -1.17 -1.89
CA GLY A 32 0.96 -2.26 -1.21
C GLY A 32 1.65 -2.71 0.08
N LEU A 33 2.98 -2.84 0.09
CA LEU A 33 3.73 -3.17 1.31
C LEU A 33 3.59 -2.09 2.39
N GLY A 34 3.63 -0.81 1.99
CA GLY A 34 3.42 0.31 2.90
C GLY A 34 2.00 0.32 3.51
N VAL A 35 1.00 -0.03 2.71
CA VAL A 35 -0.41 -0.15 3.13
C VAL A 35 -0.59 -1.25 4.17
N LEU A 36 0.04 -2.41 4.00
CA LEU A 36 -0.01 -3.50 4.97
C LEU A 36 0.55 -3.06 6.33
N GLY A 37 1.69 -2.37 6.33
CA GLY A 37 2.31 -1.88 7.57
C GLY A 37 1.50 -0.78 8.28
N TRP A 38 0.84 0.10 7.52
CA TRP A 38 -0.09 1.09 8.08
C TRP A 38 -1.39 0.47 8.58
N THR A 39 -1.91 -0.55 7.89
CA THR A 39 -3.10 -1.30 8.33
C THR A 39 -2.84 -2.02 9.64
N TYR A 40 -1.69 -2.70 9.76
CA TYR A 40 -1.25 -3.32 11.02
C TYR A 40 -1.10 -2.28 12.14
N SER A 41 -0.52 -1.13 11.84
CA SER A 41 -0.35 -0.04 12.80
C SER A 41 -1.71 0.54 13.25
N GLY A 42 -2.65 0.74 12.33
CA GLY A 42 -4.01 1.21 12.60
C GLY A 42 -4.80 0.23 13.47
N PHE A 43 -4.70 -1.07 13.17
CA PHE A 43 -5.30 -2.12 13.98
C PHE A 43 -4.77 -2.10 15.42
N LYS A 44 -3.45 -2.02 15.60
CA LYS A 44 -2.83 -1.99 16.94
C LYS A 44 -3.11 -0.70 17.70
N MET A 45 -3.29 0.43 17.00
CA MET A 45 -3.68 1.70 17.59
C MET A 45 -5.19 1.80 17.87
N LYS A 46 -6.00 0.84 17.41
CA LYS A 46 -7.47 0.91 17.39
C LYS A 46 -7.99 2.16 16.69
N ASP A 47 -7.25 2.65 15.69
CA ASP A 47 -7.58 3.85 14.93
C ASP A 47 -8.40 3.46 13.71
N LYS A 48 -9.71 3.72 13.78
CA LYS A 48 -10.65 3.40 12.72
C LYS A 48 -10.39 4.20 11.45
N ALA A 49 -9.92 5.44 11.55
CA ALA A 49 -9.66 6.28 10.37
C ALA A 49 -8.47 5.73 9.57
N ILE A 50 -7.39 5.35 10.26
CA ILE A 50 -6.23 4.70 9.63
C ILE A 50 -6.64 3.35 9.01
N LEU A 51 -7.42 2.54 9.74
CA LEU A 51 -7.84 1.23 9.27
C LEU A 51 -8.77 1.32 8.05
N THR A 52 -9.67 2.30 8.03
CA THR A 52 -10.52 2.56 6.85
C THR A 52 -9.68 3.02 5.67
N ASN A 53 -8.74 3.96 5.86
CA ASN A 53 -7.93 4.49 4.77
C ASN A 53 -7.04 3.41 4.14
N PHE A 54 -6.20 2.75 4.94
CA PHE A 54 -5.24 1.78 4.41
C PHE A 54 -5.84 0.38 4.24
N GLY A 55 -6.77 -0.04 5.10
CA GLY A 55 -7.42 -1.34 4.97
C GLY A 55 -8.24 -1.47 3.68
N LEU A 56 -8.96 -0.42 3.28
CA LEU A 56 -9.70 -0.42 2.00
C LEU A 56 -8.79 -0.36 0.77
N GLN A 57 -7.56 0.14 0.92
CA GLN A 57 -6.59 0.12 -0.17
C GLN A 57 -6.11 -1.30 -0.48
N ILE A 58 -6.15 -2.24 0.48
CA ILE A 58 -5.73 -3.63 0.26
C ILE A 58 -6.55 -4.30 -0.87
N PRO A 59 -7.90 -4.35 -0.83
CA PRO A 59 -8.71 -4.85 -1.95
C PRO A 59 -8.41 -4.17 -3.29
N LEU A 60 -8.17 -2.86 -3.30
CA LEU A 60 -7.84 -2.11 -4.52
C LEU A 60 -6.51 -2.58 -5.12
N PHE A 61 -5.49 -2.78 -4.28
CA PHE A 61 -4.20 -3.32 -4.73
C PHE A 61 -4.31 -4.77 -5.18
N VAL A 62 -5.14 -5.60 -4.52
CA VAL A 62 -5.40 -6.98 -4.97
C VAL A 62 -5.99 -6.99 -6.37
N ILE A 63 -6.98 -6.15 -6.66
CA ILE A 63 -7.57 -6.01 -8.00
C ILE A 63 -6.50 -5.59 -9.01
N GLY A 64 -5.66 -4.61 -8.67
CA GLY A 64 -4.57 -4.16 -9.54
C GLY A 64 -3.51 -5.23 -9.83
N ILE A 65 -3.15 -6.04 -8.82
CA ILE A 65 -2.23 -7.18 -8.99
C ILE A 65 -2.86 -8.28 -9.85
N ILE A 66 -4.14 -8.59 -9.63
CA ILE A 66 -4.88 -9.54 -10.48
C ILE A 66 -4.84 -9.05 -11.94
N ALA A 67 -5.21 -7.80 -12.19
CA ALA A 67 -5.18 -7.21 -13.52
C ALA A 67 -3.79 -7.31 -14.18
N LEU A 68 -2.72 -7.07 -13.42
CA LEU A 68 -1.35 -7.25 -13.90
C LEU A 68 -1.09 -8.67 -14.42
N PHE A 69 -1.55 -9.71 -13.72
CA PHE A 69 -1.36 -11.09 -14.17
C PHE A 69 -2.21 -11.47 -15.39
N TYR A 70 -3.40 -10.89 -15.53
CA TYR A 70 -4.28 -11.15 -16.67
C TYR A 70 -3.91 -10.36 -17.94
N THR A 71 -3.37 -9.14 -17.81
CA THR A 71 -2.96 -8.32 -18.98
C THR A 71 -1.61 -8.72 -19.57
N ASN A 72 -0.76 -9.43 -18.81
CA ASN A 72 0.54 -9.92 -19.29
C ASN A 72 0.52 -11.36 -19.85
N GLN A 73 -0.67 -11.91 -20.10
CA GLN A 73 -0.89 -13.11 -20.95
C GLN A 73 -1.35 -12.67 -22.33
#